data_AF-A0A9E1XM73-F1
#
_entry.id   AF-A0A9E1XM73-F1
#
_cell.length_a   1.000
_cell.length_b   1.000
_cell.length_c   1.000
_cell.angle_alpha   90.00
_cell.angle_beta   90.00
_cell.angle_gamma   90.00
#
_symmetry.space_group_name_H-M   'P 1'
#
loop_
_entity.id
_entity.type
_entity.pdbx_description
1 polymer ?
#
loop_
_entity_poly.entity_id
_entity_poly.type
_entity_poly.pdbx_seq_one_letter_code
_entity_poly.pdbx_strand_id
1 'polypeptide(L)'
;MSQSPLPKSFNARSFAIGLISLALLAAWSHWHCVLVVNRTSLNDNSPPVGAVGVFLGVLLIVCLYEMLNRKLRLPRGELIVIYAMLVMAAPWMGHGIWYRFIGLIYTIPRDTRQARLFHHYSDKLWPHGPQLNRNKDFKDGFEGYELTIAPSKEEEGVDAPLPDPDNRIVVEKLTTNKQDLTSCVAMHTTDIEMLQLRARIPTVRDGKTQLVPGENYLISYLANIEGAKGSTNLSCYILTEEGDKTSVNGMNRESEESFSLPSAFEPIVRPKVLIPDRLGEHVDLVFEFRGAGTLRIADIRFYNNEAIQSLYQGRTEVAESDLTKLPPNERARVDARPDATLSGRGLAHRLKGSIPLSQWAQPAVLWSSMILVLFLVLMATMVIMRRQWAENERFSFPMLIFPRSLLEQETDADGKTRFALFRKRAMWTGFGIACVIIFGHAMRHYFKFPMFKTNIDIASYVRDRPALYSFFRGFYGHPFNVSLLVLPIAFFIELELLGSILLCFFVCSLPFYLREEVFTSWKSIKDFPFVREQHTGAYMALAVIT
;
A
#
# COMPACT_ATOMS: atom_id res chain seq x y z
N MET A 1 32.44 -9.48 -48.71
CA MET A 1 31.77 -8.35 -48.02
C MET A 1 31.91 -8.56 -46.51
N SER A 2 32.81 -7.84 -45.85
CA SER A 2 32.85 -7.82 -44.38
C SER A 2 31.59 -7.10 -43.90
N GLN A 3 30.70 -7.80 -43.19
CA GLN A 3 29.61 -7.14 -42.47
C GLN A 3 30.25 -6.17 -41.48
N SER A 4 29.99 -4.86 -41.66
CA SER A 4 30.32 -3.87 -40.64
C SER A 4 29.67 -4.30 -39.32
N PRO A 5 30.37 -4.19 -38.17
CA PRO A 5 29.81 -4.60 -36.89
C PRO A 5 28.51 -3.83 -36.66
N LEU A 6 27.41 -4.56 -36.44
CA LEU A 6 26.13 -3.97 -36.09
C LEU A 6 26.37 -3.01 -34.91
N PRO A 7 25.90 -1.76 -34.99
CA PRO A 7 26.09 -0.80 -33.90
C PRO A 7 25.54 -1.41 -32.61
N LYS A 8 26.32 -1.32 -31.52
CA LYS A 8 25.91 -1.85 -30.21
C LYS A 8 24.56 -1.25 -29.84
N SER A 9 23.56 -2.10 -29.63
CA SER A 9 22.20 -1.70 -29.28
C SER A 9 22.15 -0.86 -28.00
N PHE A 10 23.08 -1.10 -27.07
CA PHE A 10 23.28 -0.31 -25.87
C PHE A 10 24.54 0.55 -25.98
N ASN A 11 24.40 1.86 -25.78
CA ASN A 11 25.51 2.80 -25.69
C ASN A 11 25.18 3.96 -24.73
N ALA A 12 26.19 4.80 -24.43
CA ALA A 12 26.03 5.92 -23.49
C ALA A 12 24.94 6.91 -23.92
N ARG A 13 24.75 7.09 -25.24
CA ARG A 13 23.74 7.98 -25.79
C ARG A 13 22.32 7.45 -25.56
N SER A 14 22.05 6.18 -25.90
CA SER A 14 20.74 5.57 -25.67
C SER A 14 20.41 5.51 -24.18
N PHE A 15 21.41 5.27 -23.34
CA PHE A 15 21.25 5.28 -21.89
C PHE A 15 20.91 6.68 -21.37
N ALA A 16 21.61 7.73 -21.81
CA ALA A 16 21.32 9.11 -21.41
C ALA A 16 19.92 9.56 -21.86
N ILE A 17 19.53 9.28 -23.11
CA ILE A 17 18.16 9.57 -23.60
C ILE A 17 17.13 8.77 -22.79
N GLY A 18 17.44 7.51 -22.49
CA GLY A 18 16.64 6.67 -21.59
C GLY A 18 16.43 7.32 -20.22
N LEU A 19 17.48 7.79 -19.55
CA LEU A 19 17.40 8.47 -18.26
C LEU A 19 16.56 9.75 -18.31
N ILE A 20 16.72 10.57 -19.34
CA ILE A 20 15.88 11.77 -19.54
C ILE A 20 14.42 11.37 -19.72
N SER A 21 14.16 10.32 -20.52
CA SER A 21 12.82 9.79 -20.75
C SER A 21 12.19 9.26 -19.45
N LEU A 22 12.97 8.59 -18.61
CA LEU A 22 12.54 8.14 -17.29
C LEU A 22 12.20 9.32 -16.36
N ALA A 23 12.99 10.39 -16.37
CA ALA A 23 12.69 11.59 -15.59
C ALA A 23 11.38 12.26 -16.05
N LEU A 24 11.16 12.35 -17.36
CA LEU A 24 9.90 12.86 -17.93
C LEU A 24 8.71 11.98 -17.56
N LEU A 25 8.87 10.65 -17.64
CA LEU A 25 7.84 9.69 -17.22
C LEU A 25 7.52 9.84 -15.72
N ALA A 26 8.54 9.99 -14.88
CA ALA A 26 8.36 10.19 -13.44
C ALA A 26 7.60 11.48 -13.13
N ALA A 27 7.98 12.60 -13.77
CA ALA A 27 7.29 13.88 -13.61
C ALA A 27 5.83 13.81 -14.07
N TRP A 28 5.58 13.17 -15.21
CA TRP A 28 4.22 13.02 -15.75
C TRP A 28 3.36 12.11 -14.87
N SER A 29 3.93 11.00 -14.38
CA SER A 29 3.30 10.09 -13.42
C SER A 29 2.97 10.80 -12.12
N HIS A 30 3.92 11.56 -11.56
CA HIS A 30 3.71 12.30 -10.31
C HIS A 30 2.57 13.31 -10.44
N TRP A 31 2.53 14.06 -11.53
CA TRP A 31 1.45 15.00 -11.80
C TRP A 31 0.08 14.29 -11.84
N HIS A 32 -0.08 13.25 -12.67
CA HIS A 32 -1.38 12.60 -12.87
C HIS A 32 -1.84 11.69 -11.74
N CYS A 33 -0.91 11.00 -11.09
CA CYS A 33 -1.24 10.00 -10.07
C CYS A 33 -1.25 10.57 -8.65
N VAL A 34 -0.55 11.69 -8.40
CA VAL A 34 -0.41 12.26 -7.05
C VAL A 34 -1.04 13.64 -6.94
N LEU A 35 -0.69 14.58 -7.81
CA LEU A 35 -1.05 16.00 -7.66
C LEU A 35 -2.47 16.34 -8.16
N VAL A 36 -2.92 15.71 -9.24
CA VAL A 36 -4.23 16.00 -9.83
C VAL A 36 -5.37 15.38 -9.01
N VAL A 37 -6.44 16.17 -8.78
CA VAL A 37 -7.65 15.75 -8.04
C VAL A 37 -8.32 14.54 -8.68
N ASN A 38 -8.46 14.57 -10.02
CA ASN A 38 -8.98 13.45 -10.81
C ASN A 38 -7.83 12.53 -11.24
N ARG A 39 -7.32 11.73 -10.30
CA ARG A 39 -6.22 10.80 -10.55
C ARG A 39 -6.53 9.87 -11.72
N THR A 40 -5.59 9.73 -12.63
CA THR A 40 -5.68 8.78 -13.75
C THR A 40 -4.64 7.67 -13.62
N SER A 41 -5.02 6.46 -14.02
CA SER A 41 -4.12 5.30 -14.09
C SER A 41 -3.23 5.36 -15.33
N LEU A 42 -2.30 6.32 -15.36
CA LEU A 42 -1.40 6.53 -16.51
C LEU A 42 -0.51 5.30 -16.78
N ASN A 43 -0.07 4.65 -15.71
CA ASN A 43 0.92 3.57 -15.77
C ASN A 43 0.35 2.18 -15.46
N ASP A 44 -0.93 2.06 -15.11
CA ASP A 44 -1.54 0.78 -14.70
C ASP A 44 -2.12 -0.01 -15.88
N ASN A 45 -1.64 0.28 -17.10
CA ASN A 45 -2.07 -0.36 -18.33
C ASN A 45 -0.93 -1.16 -18.94
N SER A 46 -1.25 -2.10 -19.81
CA SER A 46 -0.27 -2.84 -20.61
C SER A 46 -0.56 -2.62 -22.09
N PRO A 47 0.41 -2.17 -22.91
CA PRO A 47 1.63 -1.49 -22.48
C PRO A 47 1.30 -0.18 -21.73
N PRO A 48 2.16 0.31 -20.82
CA PRO A 48 1.86 1.51 -20.04
C PRO A 48 1.71 2.75 -20.93
N VAL A 49 0.59 3.46 -20.78
CA VAL A 49 0.27 4.64 -21.62
C VAL A 49 1.32 5.74 -21.42
N GLY A 50 1.76 5.97 -20.18
CA GLY A 50 2.84 6.91 -19.89
C GLY A 50 4.14 6.56 -20.64
N ALA A 51 4.56 5.30 -20.59
CA ALA A 51 5.76 4.83 -21.30
C ALA A 51 5.64 5.02 -22.82
N VAL A 52 4.51 4.62 -23.40
CA VAL A 52 4.24 4.79 -24.84
C VAL A 52 4.22 6.27 -25.22
N GLY A 53 3.56 7.13 -24.43
CA GLY A 53 3.47 8.56 -24.70
C GLY A 53 4.83 9.26 -24.69
N VAL A 54 5.65 9.00 -23.66
CA VAL A 54 7.01 9.54 -23.60
C VAL A 54 7.85 9.02 -24.77
N PHE A 55 7.73 7.73 -25.09
CA PHE A 55 8.44 7.15 -26.22
C PHE A 55 8.04 7.77 -27.56
N LEU A 56 6.75 8.02 -27.80
CA LEU A 56 6.27 8.75 -28.98
C LEU A 56 6.81 10.17 -29.03
N GLY A 57 6.93 10.85 -27.88
CA GLY A 57 7.58 12.16 -27.77
C GLY A 57 9.06 12.11 -28.18
N VAL A 58 9.80 11.10 -27.70
CA VAL A 58 11.19 10.86 -28.12
C VAL A 58 11.28 10.62 -29.63
N LEU A 59 10.41 9.78 -30.18
CA LEU A 59 10.36 9.54 -31.63
C LEU A 59 10.08 10.81 -32.42
N LEU A 60 9.13 11.64 -31.97
CA LEU A 60 8.82 12.92 -32.60
C LEU A 60 10.02 13.85 -32.62
N ILE A 61 10.69 14.01 -31.47
CA ILE A 61 11.90 14.83 -31.34
C ILE A 61 12.97 14.29 -32.28
N VAL A 62 13.24 12.98 -32.27
CA VAL A 62 14.27 12.37 -33.14
C VAL A 62 13.95 12.59 -34.61
N CYS A 63 12.70 12.41 -35.04
CA CYS A 63 12.26 12.69 -36.41
C CYS A 63 12.48 14.16 -36.79
N LEU A 64 12.11 15.11 -35.93
CA LEU A 64 12.29 16.55 -36.17
C LEU A 64 13.78 16.91 -36.26
N TYR A 65 14.61 16.38 -35.37
CA TYR A 65 16.05 16.63 -35.38
C TYR A 65 16.76 15.94 -36.55
N GLU A 66 16.28 14.79 -37.01
CA GLU A 66 16.80 14.12 -38.20
C GLU A 66 16.59 14.97 -39.46
N MET A 67 15.51 15.76 -39.52
CA MET A 67 15.29 16.72 -40.61
C MET A 67 16.41 17.78 -40.68
N LEU A 68 17.03 18.12 -39.54
CA LEU A 68 18.13 19.08 -39.46
C LEU A 68 19.51 18.41 -39.58
N ASN A 69 19.73 17.28 -38.89
CA ASN A 69 21.02 16.60 -38.85
C ASN A 69 20.88 15.07 -38.77
N ARG A 70 21.23 14.41 -39.88
CA ARG A 70 21.14 12.95 -40.03
C ARG A 70 22.05 12.15 -39.09
N LYS A 71 23.11 12.75 -38.54
CA LYS A 71 24.03 12.08 -37.60
C LYS A 71 23.36 11.79 -36.24
N LEU A 72 22.27 12.47 -35.93
CA LEU A 72 21.51 12.30 -34.68
C LEU A 72 20.38 11.28 -34.80
N ARG A 73 20.34 10.48 -35.87
CA ARG A 73 19.37 9.39 -35.95
C ARG A 73 19.66 8.32 -34.89
N LEU A 74 18.59 7.76 -34.32
CA LEU A 74 18.68 6.61 -33.41
C LEU A 74 18.46 5.31 -34.20
N PRO A 75 19.40 4.36 -34.17
CA PRO A 75 19.18 3.04 -34.75
C PRO A 75 18.14 2.27 -33.93
N ARG A 76 17.51 1.27 -34.56
CA ARG A 76 16.49 0.43 -33.92
C ARG A 76 16.92 -0.16 -32.58
N GLY A 77 18.20 -0.54 -32.44
CA GLY A 77 18.75 -1.06 -31.19
C GLY A 77 18.66 -0.07 -30.01
N GLU A 78 19.02 1.19 -30.24
CA GLU A 78 18.95 2.24 -29.21
C GLU A 78 17.50 2.54 -28.81
N LEU A 79 16.59 2.54 -29.78
CA LEU A 79 15.16 2.74 -29.53
C LEU A 79 14.55 1.60 -28.70
N ILE A 80 14.97 0.36 -28.94
CA ILE A 80 14.55 -0.80 -28.14
C ILE A 80 15.00 -0.61 -26.68
N VAL A 81 16.23 -0.15 -26.44
CA VAL A 81 16.73 0.11 -25.08
C VAL A 81 15.88 1.18 -24.39
N ILE A 82 15.63 2.31 -25.05
CA ILE A 82 14.82 3.41 -24.47
C ILE A 82 13.40 2.93 -24.16
N TYR A 83 12.77 2.20 -25.10
CA TYR A 83 11.42 1.66 -24.90
C TYR A 83 11.37 0.64 -23.75
N ALA A 84 12.34 -0.27 -23.68
CA ALA A 84 12.43 -1.26 -22.61
C ALA A 84 12.61 -0.60 -21.24
N MET A 85 13.47 0.41 -21.13
CA MET A 85 13.63 1.20 -19.91
C MET A 85 12.30 1.82 -19.46
N LEU A 86 11.55 2.44 -20.37
CA LEU A 86 10.27 3.09 -20.07
C LEU A 86 9.18 2.08 -19.65
N VAL A 87 9.02 0.98 -20.38
CA VAL A 87 8.01 -0.06 -20.07
C VAL A 87 8.32 -0.74 -18.75
N MET A 88 9.59 -1.02 -18.46
CA MET A 88 9.98 -1.58 -17.18
C MET A 88 9.77 -0.59 -16.04
N ALA A 89 10.03 0.70 -16.23
CA ALA A 89 9.94 1.68 -15.16
C ALA A 89 8.52 2.16 -14.84
N ALA A 90 7.61 2.21 -15.83
CA ALA A 90 6.26 2.72 -15.62
C ALA A 90 5.49 2.01 -14.48
N PRO A 91 5.47 0.66 -14.38
CA PRO A 91 4.84 -0.02 -13.25
C PRO A 91 5.48 0.28 -11.89
N TRP A 92 6.78 0.57 -11.88
CA TRP A 92 7.51 0.95 -10.67
C TRP A 92 7.17 2.36 -10.22
N MET A 93 6.92 3.27 -11.15
CA MET A 93 6.54 4.68 -10.88
C MET A 93 5.03 4.88 -10.63
N GLY A 94 4.21 3.88 -10.95
CA GLY A 94 2.75 3.93 -10.87
C GLY A 94 2.16 3.31 -9.59
N HIS A 95 0.91 2.85 -9.70
CA HIS A 95 0.11 2.37 -8.56
C HIS A 95 0.59 1.02 -8.00
N GLY A 96 1.41 0.28 -8.77
CA GLY A 96 1.89 -1.06 -8.41
C GLY A 96 2.76 -1.05 -7.16
N ILE A 97 3.92 -0.40 -7.23
CA ILE A 97 4.88 -0.37 -6.12
C ILE A 97 4.55 0.79 -5.19
N TRP A 98 4.85 2.04 -5.53
CA TRP A 98 4.76 3.15 -4.55
C TRP A 98 3.42 3.27 -3.80
N TYR A 99 2.29 3.12 -4.48
CA TYR A 99 0.98 3.27 -3.84
C TYR A 99 0.61 2.08 -2.95
N ARG A 100 0.68 0.84 -3.46
CA ARG A 100 0.24 -0.34 -2.70
C ARG A 100 1.29 -0.83 -1.72
N PHE A 101 2.55 -0.83 -2.14
CA PHE A 101 3.65 -1.38 -1.35
C PHE A 101 3.88 -0.58 -0.06
N ILE A 102 4.01 0.74 -0.16
CA ILE A 102 4.18 1.57 1.03
C ILE A 102 2.91 1.47 1.89
N GLY A 103 1.73 1.46 1.27
CA GLY A 103 0.47 1.18 1.96
C GLY A 103 0.51 -0.08 2.83
N LEU A 104 0.99 -1.20 2.28
CA LEU A 104 1.11 -2.47 3.01
C LEU A 104 2.05 -2.40 4.22
N ILE A 105 3.10 -1.56 4.15
CA ILE A 105 4.10 -1.42 5.22
C ILE A 105 3.50 -0.77 6.46
N TYR A 106 2.64 0.26 6.32
CA TYR A 106 2.16 1.04 7.47
C TYR A 106 0.69 0.83 7.84
N THR A 107 -0.13 0.14 7.01
CA THR A 107 -1.59 0.08 7.24
C THR A 107 -1.95 -0.54 8.60
N ILE A 108 -1.32 -1.65 8.96
CA ILE A 108 -1.57 -2.37 10.23
C ILE A 108 -1.21 -1.51 11.45
N PRO A 109 0.02 -0.96 11.57
CA PRO A 109 0.41 -0.13 12.71
C PRO A 109 -0.21 1.27 12.72
N ARG A 110 -1.07 1.62 11.75
CA ARG A 110 -1.71 2.94 11.66
C ARG A 110 -3.20 2.92 11.99
N ASP A 111 -3.96 2.00 11.39
CA ASP A 111 -5.42 1.98 11.49
C ASP A 111 -5.89 1.08 12.63
N THR A 112 -6.63 1.64 13.59
CA THR A 112 -7.20 0.91 14.72
C THR A 112 -8.00 -0.33 14.32
N ARG A 113 -8.66 -0.34 13.15
CA ARG A 113 -9.40 -1.51 12.66
C ARG A 113 -8.48 -2.66 12.28
N GLN A 114 -7.35 -2.33 11.65
CA GLN A 114 -6.35 -3.29 11.17
C GLN A 114 -5.34 -3.66 12.25
N ALA A 115 -5.16 -2.80 13.24
CA ALA A 115 -4.25 -2.99 14.36
C ALA A 115 -4.56 -4.25 15.20
N ARG A 116 -5.76 -4.84 15.08
CA ARG A 116 -6.05 -6.17 15.66
C ARG A 116 -5.10 -7.26 15.15
N LEU A 117 -4.57 -7.11 13.94
CA LEU A 117 -3.59 -8.03 13.35
C LEU A 117 -2.15 -7.73 13.79
N PHE A 118 -1.92 -6.67 14.57
CA PHE A 118 -0.58 -6.19 14.90
C PHE A 118 0.27 -7.24 15.63
N HIS A 119 -0.30 -8.01 16.55
CA HIS A 119 0.44 -9.05 17.26
C HIS A 119 0.86 -10.22 16.36
N HIS A 120 0.18 -10.42 15.22
CA HIS A 120 0.56 -11.39 14.19
C HIS A 120 1.50 -10.81 13.13
N TYR A 121 1.76 -9.50 13.20
CA TYR A 121 2.60 -8.79 12.25
C TYR A 121 4.00 -8.61 12.84
N SER A 122 5.02 -9.03 12.09
CA SER A 122 6.41 -8.94 12.54
C SER A 122 6.84 -7.48 12.69
N ASP A 123 7.48 -7.16 13.81
CA ASP A 123 8.00 -5.81 14.09
C ASP A 123 8.97 -5.35 12.98
N LYS A 124 9.70 -6.27 12.36
CA LYS A 124 10.66 -5.97 11.29
C LYS A 124 10.01 -5.45 9.99
N LEU A 125 8.69 -5.61 9.83
CA LEU A 125 7.99 -5.33 8.57
C LEU A 125 7.35 -3.95 8.51
N TRP A 126 7.44 -3.14 9.56
CA TRP A 126 6.96 -1.76 9.57
C TRP A 126 7.99 -0.80 10.19
N PRO A 127 7.91 0.50 9.86
CA PRO A 127 8.81 1.50 10.41
C PRO A 127 8.42 1.90 11.82
N HIS A 128 9.35 1.77 12.75
CA HIS A 128 9.12 2.09 14.16
C HIS A 128 10.40 2.58 14.83
N GLY A 129 10.25 3.32 15.93
CA GLY A 129 11.34 3.58 16.86
C GLY A 129 11.68 2.35 17.72
N PRO A 130 12.69 2.42 18.60
CA PRO A 130 13.01 1.30 19.48
C PRO A 130 11.81 0.94 20.38
N GLN A 131 11.75 -0.34 20.79
CA GLN A 131 10.83 -0.80 21.82
C GLN A 131 11.19 -0.13 23.15
N LEU A 132 10.28 0.66 23.72
CA LEU A 132 10.54 1.40 24.94
C LEU A 132 10.40 0.54 26.20
N ASN A 133 9.51 -0.46 26.18
CA ASN A 133 9.38 -1.43 27.27
C ASN A 133 10.32 -2.62 27.06
N ARG A 134 11.46 -2.66 27.77
CA ARG A 134 12.47 -3.73 27.63
C ARG A 134 11.97 -5.08 28.17
N ASN A 135 11.23 -5.08 29.27
CA ASN A 135 10.69 -6.28 29.89
C ASN A 135 9.22 -6.51 29.48
N LYS A 136 8.96 -6.47 28.16
CA LYS A 136 7.61 -6.60 27.58
C LYS A 136 6.95 -7.96 27.79
N ASP A 137 7.78 -9.00 27.96
CA ASP A 137 7.35 -10.40 28.10
C ASP A 137 7.48 -10.91 29.55
N PHE A 138 7.86 -10.06 30.51
CA PHE A 138 8.06 -10.45 31.92
C PHE A 138 9.13 -11.55 32.15
N LYS A 139 10.13 -11.65 31.26
CA LYS A 139 11.22 -12.64 31.40
C LYS A 139 12.12 -12.32 32.60
N ASP A 140 12.28 -11.05 32.90
CA ASP A 140 13.10 -10.53 34.00
C ASP A 140 12.20 -10.23 35.24
N GLY A 141 11.07 -10.91 35.37
CA GLY A 141 10.10 -10.71 36.44
C GLY A 141 9.44 -9.33 36.35
N PHE A 142 9.52 -8.55 37.43
CA PHE A 142 8.92 -7.22 37.55
C PHE A 142 9.91 -6.06 37.29
N GLU A 143 11.09 -6.32 36.71
CA GLU A 143 12.05 -5.24 36.42
C GLU A 143 11.41 -4.15 35.54
N GLY A 144 11.47 -2.90 36.01
CA GLY A 144 10.88 -1.72 35.35
C GLY A 144 9.39 -1.49 35.61
N TYR A 145 8.78 -2.28 36.51
CA TYR A 145 7.39 -2.14 36.91
C TYR A 145 7.26 -1.75 38.39
N GLU A 146 6.21 -0.99 38.69
CA GLU A 146 5.80 -0.60 40.04
C GLU A 146 4.35 -1.00 40.28
N LEU A 147 4.01 -1.24 41.54
CA LEU A 147 2.67 -1.63 41.96
C LEU A 147 2.10 -0.60 42.92
N THR A 148 0.88 -0.17 42.63
CA THR A 148 0.07 0.62 43.56
C THR A 148 -1.25 -0.14 43.83
N ILE A 149 -1.63 -0.23 45.09
CA ILE A 149 -2.82 -0.94 45.55
C ILE A 149 -3.75 0.05 46.24
N ALA A 150 -5.02 0.08 45.83
CA ALA A 150 -6.07 0.83 46.52
C ALA A 150 -7.14 -0.15 47.03
N PRO A 151 -7.41 -0.20 48.35
CA PRO A 151 -8.41 -1.10 48.92
C PRO A 151 -9.84 -0.79 48.46
N SER A 152 -10.12 0.47 48.14
CA SER A 152 -11.42 0.93 47.67
C SER A 152 -11.29 2.08 46.67
N LYS A 153 -12.39 2.41 45.98
CA LYS A 153 -12.44 3.47 44.95
C LYS A 153 -12.18 4.87 45.50
N GLU A 154 -12.38 5.06 46.80
CA GLU A 154 -12.33 6.36 47.48
C GLU A 154 -11.02 6.57 48.25
N GLU A 155 -10.21 5.52 48.37
CA GLU A 155 -8.91 5.56 49.02
C GLU A 155 -7.80 5.87 48.01
N GLU A 156 -6.81 6.64 48.47
CA GLU A 156 -5.62 6.94 47.71
C GLU A 156 -4.78 5.67 47.58
N GLY A 157 -4.34 5.36 46.35
CA GLY A 157 -3.54 4.17 46.09
C GLY A 157 -2.19 4.25 46.82
N VAL A 158 -1.82 3.19 47.51
CA VAL A 158 -0.56 3.09 48.24
C VAL A 158 0.41 2.21 47.45
N ASP A 159 1.65 2.67 47.30
CA ASP A 159 2.69 1.89 46.64
C ASP A 159 3.00 0.63 47.45
N ALA A 160 3.03 -0.50 46.75
CA ALA A 160 3.28 -1.81 47.31
C ALA A 160 4.54 -2.43 46.69
N PRO A 161 5.30 -3.25 47.44
CA PRO A 161 6.47 -3.91 46.90
C PRO A 161 6.10 -4.95 45.84
N LEU A 162 6.96 -5.11 44.83
CA LEU A 162 6.94 -6.23 43.90
C LEU A 162 8.17 -7.13 44.19
N PRO A 163 8.00 -8.47 44.33
CA PRO A 163 6.75 -9.23 44.28
C PRO A 163 5.79 -8.92 45.45
N ASP A 164 4.48 -8.99 45.19
CA ASP A 164 3.45 -8.71 46.20
C ASP A 164 3.41 -9.81 47.27
N PRO A 165 3.52 -9.49 48.58
CA PRO A 165 3.46 -10.46 49.68
C PRO A 165 2.19 -11.32 49.69
N ASP A 166 1.06 -10.75 49.24
CA ASP A 166 -0.24 -11.41 49.22
C ASP A 166 -0.47 -12.22 47.93
N ASN A 167 0.52 -12.29 47.03
CA ASN A 167 0.43 -12.93 45.72
C ASN A 167 -0.79 -12.46 44.88
N ARG A 168 -1.25 -11.21 45.07
CA ARG A 168 -2.29 -10.63 44.21
C ARG A 168 -1.76 -10.34 42.82
N ILE A 169 -0.46 -10.10 42.70
CA ILE A 169 0.23 -9.97 41.40
C ILE A 169 1.36 -10.99 41.28
N VAL A 170 1.28 -11.83 40.25
CA VAL A 170 2.25 -12.91 40.00
C VAL A 170 2.64 -12.93 38.53
N VAL A 171 3.92 -13.19 38.24
CA VAL A 171 4.35 -13.53 36.88
C VAL A 171 4.11 -15.01 36.65
N GLU A 172 3.17 -15.35 35.78
CA GLU A 172 2.84 -16.72 35.39
C GLU A 172 3.63 -17.11 34.12
N LYS A 173 4.18 -18.34 34.11
CA LYS A 173 4.74 -18.94 32.90
C LYS A 173 3.65 -19.68 32.13
N LEU A 174 3.47 -19.34 30.87
CA LEU A 174 2.42 -19.88 30.01
C LEU A 174 2.97 -21.08 29.22
N THR A 175 2.85 -22.30 29.76
CA THR A 175 3.40 -23.52 29.11
C THR A 175 2.47 -24.18 28.11
N THR A 176 1.16 -23.92 28.18
CA THR A 176 0.12 -24.56 27.37
C THR A 176 -0.62 -23.60 26.42
N ASN A 177 -0.15 -22.36 26.33
CA ASN A 177 -0.78 -21.32 25.51
C ASN A 177 -0.62 -21.60 24.01
N LYS A 178 -1.69 -21.38 23.24
CA LYS A 178 -1.75 -21.61 21.77
C LYS A 178 -1.55 -20.32 20.96
N GLN A 179 -1.08 -19.25 21.59
CA GLN A 179 -0.81 -17.93 21.00
C GLN A 179 0.69 -17.54 21.11
N ASP A 180 1.57 -18.53 21.28
CA ASP A 180 3.04 -18.37 21.38
C ASP A 180 3.53 -17.41 22.49
N LEU A 181 2.75 -17.28 23.57
CA LEU A 181 3.13 -16.48 24.74
C LEU A 181 3.97 -17.30 25.70
N THR A 182 4.99 -16.66 26.30
CA THR A 182 5.93 -17.32 27.23
C THR A 182 5.61 -17.05 28.69
N SER A 183 5.19 -15.83 29.01
CA SER A 183 4.81 -15.40 30.35
C SER A 183 3.82 -14.24 30.29
N CYS A 184 3.06 -14.09 31.37
CA CYS A 184 2.17 -12.97 31.60
C CYS A 184 2.24 -12.53 33.07
N VAL A 185 1.73 -11.34 33.34
CA VAL A 185 1.43 -10.92 34.71
C VAL A 185 -0.05 -11.18 34.99
N ALA A 186 -0.35 -11.91 36.04
CA ALA A 186 -1.70 -12.13 36.55
C ALA A 186 -1.94 -11.20 37.74
N MET A 187 -3.08 -10.51 37.72
CA MET A 187 -3.56 -9.63 38.77
C MET A 187 -4.91 -10.14 39.27
N HIS A 188 -4.97 -10.50 40.55
CA HIS A 188 -6.15 -11.04 41.20
C HIS A 188 -6.75 -9.99 42.12
N THR A 189 -8.03 -9.65 41.90
CA THR A 189 -8.74 -8.64 42.69
C THR A 189 -10.09 -9.15 43.17
N THR A 190 -10.51 -8.65 44.33
CA THR A 190 -11.88 -8.79 44.83
C THR A 190 -12.76 -7.61 44.41
N ASP A 191 -14.08 -7.71 44.58
CA ASP A 191 -15.10 -6.86 43.95
C ASP A 191 -14.93 -5.33 44.13
N ILE A 192 -14.18 -4.90 45.14
CA ILE A 192 -14.05 -3.49 45.56
C ILE A 192 -12.60 -2.96 45.41
N GLU A 193 -11.63 -3.85 45.21
CA GLU A 193 -10.21 -3.52 45.14
C GLU A 193 -9.83 -2.95 43.77
N MET A 194 -8.75 -2.18 43.77
CA MET A 194 -8.11 -1.67 42.56
C MET A 194 -6.60 -1.94 42.62
N LEU A 195 -6.09 -2.61 41.60
CA LEU A 195 -4.66 -2.82 41.39
C LEU A 195 -4.19 -1.98 40.20
N GLN A 196 -3.07 -1.30 40.37
CA GLN A 196 -2.39 -0.57 39.31
C GLN A 196 -0.99 -1.13 39.13
N LEU A 197 -0.76 -1.78 37.99
CA LEU A 197 0.58 -2.10 37.54
C LEU A 197 1.09 -0.99 36.63
N ARG A 198 2.20 -0.36 36.98
CA ARG A 198 2.78 0.78 36.26
C ARG A 198 4.09 0.37 35.60
N ALA A 199 4.17 0.48 34.28
CA ALA A 199 5.44 0.31 33.57
C ALA A 199 6.11 1.69 33.42
N ARG A 200 7.24 1.89 34.12
CA ARG A 200 7.94 3.18 34.14
C ARG A 200 8.85 3.34 32.93
N ILE A 201 8.52 4.30 32.07
CA ILE A 201 9.25 4.59 30.85
C ILE A 201 10.01 5.91 31.01
N PRO A 202 11.35 5.91 31.10
CA PRO A 202 12.11 7.15 31.27
C PRO A 202 12.09 7.99 29.99
N THR A 203 11.96 9.31 30.15
CA THR A 203 11.98 10.29 29.06
C THR A 203 13.34 10.29 28.35
N VAL A 204 14.42 10.16 29.11
CA VAL A 204 15.80 10.06 28.62
C VAL A 204 16.45 8.80 29.17
N ARG A 205 17.06 7.99 28.31
CA ARG A 205 17.82 6.80 28.70
C ARG A 205 19.11 6.72 27.90
N ASP A 206 20.23 6.40 28.56
CA ASP A 206 21.54 6.28 27.94
C ASP A 206 21.95 7.54 27.14
N GLY A 207 21.55 8.72 27.63
CA GLY A 207 21.77 10.02 26.96
C GLY A 207 20.92 10.26 25.71
N LYS A 208 19.95 9.40 25.41
CA LYS A 208 19.04 9.53 24.26
C LYS A 208 17.60 9.78 24.73
N THR A 209 16.95 10.77 24.15
CA THR A 209 15.52 11.03 24.32
C THR A 209 14.71 9.88 23.75
N GLN A 210 13.88 9.25 24.59
CA GLN A 210 12.98 8.14 24.23
C GLN A 210 11.56 8.64 23.92
N LEU A 211 11.10 9.58 24.74
CA LEU A 211 9.77 10.18 24.66
C LEU A 211 9.88 11.62 24.18
N VAL A 212 9.22 11.92 23.07
CA VAL A 212 9.17 13.28 22.50
C VAL A 212 7.76 13.84 22.70
N PRO A 213 7.63 14.98 23.42
CA PRO A 213 6.35 15.64 23.60
C PRO A 213 5.67 15.94 22.26
N GLY A 214 4.37 15.64 22.16
CA GLY A 214 3.58 15.91 20.95
C GLY A 214 3.80 14.94 19.78
N GLU A 215 4.67 13.92 19.91
CA GLU A 215 4.77 12.84 18.94
C GLU A 215 3.76 11.71 19.24
N ASN A 216 3.46 10.92 18.22
CA ASN A 216 2.54 9.80 18.30
C ASN A 216 3.27 8.48 18.54
N TYR A 217 2.76 7.71 19.48
CA TYR A 217 3.26 6.40 19.83
C TYR A 217 2.19 5.32 19.63
N LEU A 218 2.65 4.09 19.40
CA LEU A 218 1.83 2.90 19.35
C LEU A 218 2.00 2.14 20.66
N ILE A 219 0.88 1.87 21.32
CA ILE A 219 0.82 1.05 22.53
C ILE A 219 -0.04 -0.17 22.23
N SER A 220 0.48 -1.34 22.57
CA SER A 220 -0.17 -2.63 22.32
C SER A 220 0.06 -3.58 23.47
N TYR A 221 -0.94 -4.33 23.87
CA TYR A 221 -0.80 -5.40 24.85
C TYR A 221 -1.89 -6.45 24.63
N LEU A 222 -1.64 -7.65 25.12
CA LEU A 222 -2.61 -8.73 25.15
C LEU A 222 -3.22 -8.81 26.54
N ALA A 223 -4.54 -8.86 26.61
CA ALA A 223 -5.26 -8.97 27.87
C ALA A 223 -6.23 -10.15 27.86
N ASN A 224 -6.33 -10.83 28.99
CA ASN A 224 -7.30 -11.89 29.24
C ASN A 224 -7.94 -11.61 30.61
N ILE A 225 -9.26 -11.48 30.67
CA ILE A 225 -10.00 -11.34 31.93
C ILE A 225 -10.82 -12.60 32.14
N GLU A 226 -10.69 -13.20 33.33
CA GLU A 226 -11.48 -14.35 33.79
C GLU A 226 -12.26 -13.97 35.06
N GLY A 227 -13.51 -14.43 35.16
CA GLY A 227 -14.37 -14.18 36.32
C GLY A 227 -14.88 -12.73 36.40
N ALA A 228 -15.07 -12.06 35.25
CA ALA A 228 -15.55 -10.69 35.21
C ALA A 228 -16.98 -10.56 35.74
N LYS A 229 -17.22 -9.55 36.57
CA LYS A 229 -18.55 -9.11 37.01
C LYS A 229 -18.87 -7.72 36.46
N GLY A 230 -20.05 -7.18 36.77
CA GLY A 230 -20.46 -5.85 36.33
C GLY A 230 -19.58 -4.69 36.82
N SER A 231 -18.78 -4.90 37.87
CA SER A 231 -17.79 -3.96 38.42
C SER A 231 -16.41 -4.05 37.72
N THR A 232 -16.18 -5.10 36.93
CA THR A 232 -14.86 -5.41 36.37
C THR A 232 -14.49 -4.48 35.24
N ASN A 233 -13.34 -3.81 35.37
CA ASN A 233 -12.84 -2.91 34.35
C ASN A 233 -11.31 -2.85 34.35
N LEU A 234 -10.72 -3.17 33.20
CA LEU A 234 -9.34 -2.86 32.86
C LEU A 234 -9.30 -1.52 32.13
N SER A 235 -8.55 -0.57 32.67
CA SER A 235 -8.22 0.69 32.01
C SER A 235 -6.71 0.84 31.89
N CYS A 236 -6.25 1.17 30.69
CA CYS A 236 -4.86 1.46 30.36
C CYS A 236 -4.73 2.92 29.93
N TYR A 237 -3.80 3.64 30.57
CA TYR A 237 -3.56 5.04 30.32
C TYR A 237 -2.11 5.40 30.59
N ILE A 238 -1.69 6.49 29.96
CA ILE A 238 -0.44 7.15 30.26
C ILE A 238 -0.67 8.13 31.42
N LEU A 239 0.22 8.12 32.41
CA LEU A 239 0.27 9.07 33.51
C LEU A 239 1.64 9.75 33.53
N THR A 240 1.65 11.08 33.60
CA THR A 240 2.87 11.89 33.76
C THR A 240 3.11 12.24 35.23
N GLU A 241 4.32 12.66 35.58
CA GLU A 241 4.63 13.15 36.94
C GLU A 241 3.76 14.35 37.36
N GLU A 242 3.31 15.16 36.41
CA GLU A 242 2.41 16.31 36.66
C GLU A 242 0.93 15.89 36.83
N GLY A 243 0.61 14.60 36.67
CA GLY A 243 -0.74 14.07 36.81
C GLY A 243 -1.59 14.11 35.53
N ASP A 244 -1.00 14.47 34.38
CA ASP A 244 -1.70 14.44 33.10
C ASP A 244 -2.00 12.99 32.70
N LYS A 245 -3.29 12.69 32.50
CA LYS A 245 -3.77 11.35 32.17
C LYS A 245 -4.24 11.28 30.72
N THR A 246 -3.60 10.43 29.91
CA THR A 246 -4.01 10.16 28.53
C THR A 246 -4.50 8.72 28.38
N SER A 247 -5.80 8.56 28.13
CA SER A 247 -6.40 7.23 27.97
C SER A 247 -5.87 6.53 26.71
N VAL A 248 -5.37 5.31 26.88
CA VAL A 248 -5.01 4.43 25.76
C VAL A 248 -6.22 3.60 25.41
N ASN A 249 -6.62 2.71 26.32
CA ASN A 249 -7.73 1.80 26.08
C ASN A 249 -8.12 0.94 27.28
N GLY A 250 -9.16 0.12 27.15
CA GLY A 250 -9.56 -0.79 28.22
C GLY A 250 -10.43 -1.94 27.75
N MET A 251 -10.79 -2.80 28.70
CA MET A 251 -11.71 -3.92 28.52
C MET A 251 -12.50 -4.15 29.82
N ASN A 252 -13.79 -4.40 29.72
CA ASN A 252 -14.69 -4.54 30.87
C ASN A 252 -15.56 -5.79 30.77
N ARG A 253 -15.10 -6.79 30.01
CA ARG A 253 -15.79 -8.05 29.79
C ARG A 253 -14.83 -9.21 29.96
N GLU A 254 -15.40 -10.38 30.24
CA GLU A 254 -14.68 -11.64 30.21
C GLU A 254 -14.19 -11.95 28.79
N SER A 255 -12.99 -12.51 28.71
CA SER A 255 -12.39 -12.89 27.43
C SER A 255 -12.87 -14.27 26.99
N GLU A 256 -13.22 -14.39 25.71
CA GLU A 256 -13.76 -15.63 25.15
C GLU A 256 -12.73 -16.34 24.26
N GLU A 257 -12.65 -17.66 24.39
CA GLU A 257 -11.89 -18.49 23.45
C GLU A 257 -12.59 -18.51 22.08
N SER A 258 -11.81 -18.33 21.03
CA SER A 258 -12.29 -18.43 19.65
C SER A 258 -11.26 -19.10 18.76
N PHE A 259 -11.65 -19.46 17.54
CA PHE A 259 -10.71 -20.00 16.56
C PHE A 259 -9.50 -19.07 16.32
N SER A 260 -9.72 -17.75 16.34
CA SER A 260 -8.65 -16.75 16.21
C SER A 260 -7.88 -16.47 17.49
N LEU A 261 -8.46 -16.74 18.66
CA LEU A 261 -7.89 -16.46 19.99
C LEU A 261 -8.01 -17.73 20.86
N PRO A 262 -7.23 -18.78 20.58
CA PRO A 262 -7.40 -20.09 21.19
C PRO A 262 -6.97 -20.18 22.66
N SER A 263 -6.47 -19.08 23.24
CA SER A 263 -6.16 -18.96 24.67
C SER A 263 -6.75 -17.66 25.26
N ALA A 264 -7.76 -17.10 24.60
CA ALA A 264 -8.52 -15.93 25.05
C ALA A 264 -7.68 -14.68 25.41
N PHE A 265 -6.46 -14.54 24.89
CA PHE A 265 -5.70 -13.28 24.99
C PHE A 265 -6.12 -12.34 23.86
N GLU A 266 -6.93 -11.33 24.19
CA GLU A 266 -7.45 -10.33 23.25
C GLU A 266 -6.40 -9.23 22.98
N PRO A 267 -6.13 -8.90 21.69
CA PRO A 267 -5.22 -7.83 21.35
C PRO A 267 -5.84 -6.45 21.52
N ILE A 268 -5.26 -5.65 22.41
CA ILE A 268 -5.63 -4.26 22.63
C ILE A 268 -4.53 -3.38 22.06
N VAL A 269 -4.82 -2.77 20.90
CA VAL A 269 -3.84 -1.99 20.15
C VAL A 269 -4.33 -0.58 19.93
N ARG A 270 -3.48 0.40 20.23
CA ARG A 270 -3.71 1.81 20.01
C ARG A 270 -2.55 2.38 19.18
N PRO A 271 -2.76 2.54 17.87
CA PRO A 271 -1.68 2.95 16.96
C PRO A 271 -1.32 4.43 17.05
N LYS A 272 -2.18 5.25 17.69
CA LYS A 272 -2.01 6.69 17.81
C LYS A 272 -2.34 7.13 19.23
N VAL A 273 -1.30 7.24 20.05
CA VAL A 273 -1.35 7.84 21.39
C VAL A 273 -0.43 9.05 21.38
N LEU A 274 -1.00 10.24 21.61
CA LEU A 274 -0.24 11.48 21.67
C LEU A 274 0.42 11.59 23.04
N ILE A 275 1.73 11.84 23.05
CA ILE A 275 2.46 12.06 24.30
C ILE A 275 2.21 13.50 24.77
N PRO A 276 1.82 13.71 26.05
CA PRO A 276 1.59 15.05 26.61
C PRO A 276 2.79 16.00 26.48
N ASP A 277 2.53 17.30 26.54
CA ASP A 277 3.58 18.31 26.40
C ASP A 277 4.53 18.37 27.60
N ARG A 278 4.07 17.91 28.77
CA ARG A 278 4.80 17.94 30.04
C ARG A 278 4.97 16.53 30.59
N LEU A 279 6.20 16.01 30.50
CA LEU A 279 6.47 14.60 30.78
C LEU A 279 7.10 14.35 32.14
N GLY A 280 7.98 15.25 32.62
CA GLY A 280 8.86 14.94 33.75
C GLY A 280 10.02 14.03 33.34
N GLU A 281 10.66 13.37 34.31
CA GLU A 281 11.79 12.46 34.06
C GLU A 281 11.34 11.12 33.47
N HIS A 282 10.10 10.71 33.76
CA HIS A 282 9.51 9.49 33.27
C HIS A 282 8.00 9.61 33.05
N VAL A 283 7.46 8.62 32.35
CA VAL A 283 6.03 8.45 32.12
C VAL A 283 5.65 7.03 32.49
N ASP A 284 4.54 6.89 33.21
CA ASP A 284 4.02 5.60 33.61
C ASP A 284 2.92 5.14 32.65
N LEU A 285 3.11 3.96 32.07
CA LEU A 285 2.02 3.23 31.40
C LEU A 285 1.29 2.41 32.46
N VAL A 286 0.11 2.88 32.86
CA VAL A 286 -0.65 2.32 33.97
C VAL A 286 -1.68 1.34 33.45
N PHE A 287 -1.68 0.13 33.99
CA PHE A 287 -2.71 -0.88 33.85
C PHE A 287 -3.50 -0.95 35.14
N GLU A 288 -4.66 -0.32 35.13
CA GLU A 288 -5.57 -0.25 36.27
C GLU A 288 -6.65 -1.32 36.11
N PHE A 289 -6.67 -2.28 37.03
CA PHE A 289 -7.69 -3.31 37.12
C PHE A 289 -8.57 -3.06 38.33
N ARG A 290 -9.89 -2.99 38.09
CA ARG A 290 -10.92 -2.78 39.11
C ARG A 290 -11.94 -3.89 39.06
N GLY A 291 -12.51 -4.23 40.21
CA GLY A 291 -13.61 -5.18 40.34
C GLY A 291 -13.15 -6.63 40.49
N ALA A 292 -14.08 -7.57 40.49
CA ALA A 292 -13.74 -8.98 40.72
C ALA A 292 -13.12 -9.64 39.48
N GLY A 293 -12.18 -10.56 39.71
CA GLY A 293 -11.68 -11.47 38.69
C GLY A 293 -10.16 -11.58 38.67
N THR A 294 -9.67 -12.22 37.62
CA THR A 294 -8.24 -12.30 37.32
C THR A 294 -7.97 -11.66 35.97
N LEU A 295 -7.09 -10.66 35.95
CA LEU A 295 -6.59 -10.06 34.71
C LEU A 295 -5.18 -10.58 34.43
N ARG A 296 -4.99 -11.18 33.25
CA ARG A 296 -3.67 -11.52 32.71
C ARG A 296 -3.27 -10.55 31.62
N ILE A 297 -2.08 -9.98 31.71
CA ILE A 297 -1.49 -9.09 30.70
C ILE A 297 -0.19 -9.69 30.16
N ALA A 298 -0.03 -9.68 28.84
CA ALA A 298 1.18 -10.17 28.16
C ALA A 298 1.61 -9.24 27.01
N ASP A 299 2.89 -9.32 26.63
CA ASP A 299 3.48 -8.67 25.45
C ASP A 299 3.18 -7.16 25.37
N ILE A 300 3.57 -6.41 26.40
CA ILE A 300 3.35 -4.96 26.50
C ILE A 300 4.34 -4.23 25.60
N ARG A 301 3.90 -3.83 24.41
CA ARG A 301 4.69 -3.12 23.40
C ARG A 301 4.39 -1.62 23.41
N PHE A 302 5.44 -0.82 23.34
CA PHE A 302 5.42 0.64 23.30
C PHE A 302 6.46 1.16 22.31
N TYR A 303 6.00 1.61 21.14
CA TYR A 303 6.85 2.07 20.04
C TYR A 303 6.59 3.53 19.69
N ASN A 304 7.64 4.27 19.33
CA ASN A 304 7.47 5.52 18.59
C ASN A 304 6.94 5.21 17.19
N ASN A 305 5.78 5.78 16.84
CA ASN A 305 5.06 5.52 15.59
C ASN A 305 4.97 6.79 14.73
N GLU A 306 5.74 7.84 15.07
CA GLU A 306 5.64 9.15 14.44
C GLU A 306 6.05 9.11 12.96
N ALA A 307 6.98 8.23 12.59
CA ALA A 307 7.38 8.01 11.20
C ALA A 307 6.21 7.63 10.27
N ILE A 308 5.20 6.95 10.79
CA ILE A 308 3.99 6.57 10.05
C ILE A 308 2.96 7.68 10.11
N GLN A 309 2.75 8.24 11.31
CA GLN A 309 1.70 9.25 11.53
C GLN A 309 2.00 10.55 10.78
N SER A 310 3.27 10.98 10.74
CA SER A 310 3.71 12.17 10.01
C SER A 310 3.58 12.05 8.48
N LEU A 311 3.56 10.84 7.91
CA LEU A 311 3.33 10.64 6.46
C LEU A 311 1.98 11.22 6.01
N TYR A 312 0.98 11.19 6.89
CA TYR A 312 -0.38 11.66 6.60
C TYR A 312 -0.69 13.03 7.16
N GLN A 313 -0.17 13.33 8.36
CA GLN A 313 -0.41 14.60 9.02
C GLN A 313 0.47 15.72 8.41
N GLY A 314 1.53 15.33 7.69
CA GLY A 314 2.60 16.23 7.29
C GLY A 314 3.49 16.56 8.48
N ARG A 315 4.60 17.24 8.20
CA ARG A 315 5.47 17.84 9.22
C ARG A 315 5.54 19.33 8.98
N THR A 316 5.65 20.09 10.06
CA THR A 316 5.84 21.54 9.97
C THR A 316 7.33 21.81 9.85
N GLU A 317 7.73 22.54 8.82
CA GLU A 317 9.13 22.93 8.61
C GLU A 317 9.33 24.41 8.96
N VAL A 318 10.46 24.70 9.62
CA VAL A 318 10.88 26.07 9.97
C VAL A 318 12.30 26.30 9.43
N ALA A 319 12.59 27.54 9.02
CA ALA A 319 13.93 27.93 8.60
C ALA A 319 14.95 27.66 9.71
N GLU A 320 16.15 27.18 9.37
CA GLU A 320 17.19 26.85 10.34
C GLU A 320 17.55 28.06 11.24
N SER A 321 17.54 29.28 10.67
CA SER A 321 17.71 30.52 11.43
C SER A 321 16.61 30.79 12.46
N ASP A 322 15.38 30.35 12.19
CA ASP A 322 14.21 30.59 13.02
C ASP A 322 14.00 29.48 14.06
N LEU A 323 14.57 28.29 13.87
CA LEU A 323 14.51 27.19 14.83
C LEU A 323 15.03 27.61 16.21
N THR A 324 16.12 28.40 16.23
CA THR A 324 16.74 28.88 17.48
C THR A 324 15.86 29.87 18.26
N LYS A 325 14.87 30.49 17.60
CA LYS A 325 13.93 31.45 18.20
C LYS A 325 12.73 30.77 18.87
N LEU A 326 12.51 29.49 18.60
CA LEU A 326 11.36 28.76 19.12
C LEU A 326 11.61 28.23 20.55
N PRO A 327 10.56 28.16 21.41
CA PRO A 327 10.62 27.46 22.68
C PRO A 327 11.10 26.00 22.51
N PRO A 328 11.77 25.39 23.51
CA PRO A 328 12.26 24.01 23.41
C PRO A 328 11.20 22.98 23.00
N ASN A 329 9.97 23.13 23.49
CA ASN A 329 8.87 22.21 23.19
C ASN A 329 8.38 22.33 21.74
N GLU A 330 8.39 23.54 21.18
CA GLU A 330 8.04 23.76 19.78
C GLU A 330 9.15 23.31 18.82
N ARG A 331 10.42 23.47 19.23
CA ARG A 331 11.58 22.97 18.48
C ARG A 331 11.54 21.47 18.25
N ALA A 332 11.02 20.70 19.19
CA ALA A 332 10.90 19.25 19.07
C ALA A 332 9.86 18.80 18.02
N ARG A 333 8.94 19.70 17.61
CA ARG A 333 7.80 19.39 16.75
C ARG A 333 7.96 19.87 15.30
N VAL A 334 9.05 20.59 15.01
CA VAL A 334 9.30 21.17 13.70
C VAL A 334 10.62 20.67 13.12
N ASP A 335 10.63 20.40 11.82
CA ASP A 335 11.85 20.05 11.11
C ASP A 335 12.58 21.32 10.63
N ALA A 336 13.91 21.30 10.74
CA ALA A 336 14.74 22.40 10.28
C ALA A 336 15.00 22.33 8.77
N ARG A 337 14.63 23.38 8.05
CA ARG A 337 14.92 23.54 6.63
C ARG A 337 16.12 24.47 6.44
N PRO A 338 17.13 24.07 5.64
CA PRO A 338 18.26 24.94 5.32
C PRO A 338 17.81 26.24 4.65
N ASP A 339 18.34 27.37 5.11
CA ASP A 339 17.97 28.71 4.60
C ASP A 339 18.33 28.86 3.11
N ALA A 340 19.51 28.36 2.72
CA ALA A 340 19.98 28.37 1.34
C ALA A 340 19.43 27.16 0.56
N THR A 341 18.20 27.26 0.08
CA THR A 341 17.49 26.15 -0.58
C THR A 341 18.10 25.65 -1.90
N LEU A 342 18.92 26.47 -2.57
CA LEU A 342 19.64 26.11 -3.81
C LEU A 342 21.09 25.65 -3.56
N SER A 343 21.55 25.64 -2.31
CA SER A 343 22.85 25.07 -1.96
C SER A 343 22.84 23.55 -2.04
N GLY A 344 24.02 22.90 -2.04
CA GLY A 344 24.10 21.43 -1.99
C GLY A 344 23.36 20.82 -0.80
N ARG A 345 23.35 21.50 0.36
CA ARG A 345 22.57 21.09 1.54
C ARG A 345 21.07 21.28 1.34
N GLY A 346 20.66 22.39 0.72
CA GLY A 346 19.26 22.64 0.36
C GLY A 346 18.72 21.63 -0.65
N LEU A 347 19.51 21.28 -1.66
CA LEU A 347 19.14 20.26 -2.65
C LEU A 347 19.06 18.87 -2.01
N ALA A 348 20.03 18.51 -1.17
CA ALA A 348 19.99 17.25 -0.42
C ALA A 348 18.77 17.17 0.50
N HIS A 349 18.41 18.27 1.18
CA HIS A 349 17.21 18.35 2.00
C HIS A 349 15.93 18.19 1.16
N ARG A 350 15.83 18.81 -0.02
CA ARG A 350 14.69 18.62 -0.93
C ARG A 350 14.57 17.18 -1.45
N LEU A 351 15.69 16.53 -1.73
CA LEU A 351 15.69 15.15 -2.24
C LEU A 351 15.36 14.12 -1.14
N LYS A 352 15.86 14.34 0.08
CA LYS A 352 15.64 13.44 1.22
C LYS A 352 14.29 13.69 1.91
N GLY A 353 13.88 14.95 1.99
CA GLY A 353 12.80 15.41 2.87
C GLY A 353 13.10 15.15 4.36
N SER A 354 12.08 15.27 5.18
CA SER A 354 12.09 14.93 6.61
C SER A 354 11.73 13.47 6.91
N ILE A 355 12.01 12.56 5.96
CA ILE A 355 11.67 11.15 6.12
C ILE A 355 12.67 10.48 7.09
N PRO A 356 12.20 9.82 8.17
CA PRO A 356 13.06 9.13 9.13
C PRO A 356 13.61 7.81 8.55
N LEU A 357 14.56 7.92 7.63
CA LEU A 357 15.11 6.78 6.87
C LEU A 357 15.62 5.64 7.75
N SER A 358 16.13 5.91 8.95
CA SER A 358 16.60 4.88 9.87
C SER A 358 15.50 3.92 10.29
N GLN A 359 14.30 4.43 10.59
CA GLN A 359 13.14 3.61 10.95
C GLN A 359 12.57 2.87 9.72
N TRP A 360 12.67 3.49 8.53
CA TRP A 360 12.16 2.90 7.28
C TRP A 360 13.12 1.92 6.60
N ALA A 361 14.42 1.96 6.90
CA ALA A 361 15.42 1.18 6.18
C ALA A 361 15.17 -0.33 6.30
N GLN A 362 14.96 -0.83 7.51
CA GLN A 362 14.73 -2.26 7.75
C GLN A 362 13.48 -2.80 7.03
N PRO A 363 12.27 -2.22 7.21
CA PRO A 363 11.09 -2.71 6.50
C PRO A 363 11.24 -2.53 4.99
N ALA A 364 11.81 -1.41 4.51
CA ALA A 364 12.02 -1.20 3.09
C ALA A 364 12.92 -2.29 2.47
N VAL A 365 14.01 -2.67 3.13
CA VAL A 365 14.92 -3.73 2.65
C VAL A 365 14.21 -5.08 2.62
N LEU A 366 13.54 -5.48 3.71
CA LEU A 366 12.87 -6.77 3.79
C LEU A 366 11.77 -6.90 2.75
N TRP A 367 10.91 -5.90 2.67
CA TRP A 367 9.84 -5.89 1.68
C TRP A 367 10.37 -5.82 0.24
N SER A 368 11.41 -5.03 -0.03
CA SER A 368 12.03 -4.95 -1.36
C SER A 368 12.71 -6.26 -1.76
N SER A 369 13.32 -6.96 -0.80
CA SER A 369 13.92 -8.27 -1.04
C SER A 369 12.87 -9.31 -1.44
N MET A 370 11.70 -9.31 -0.78
CA MET A 370 10.60 -10.21 -1.11
C MET A 370 10.06 -9.93 -2.52
N ILE A 371 9.89 -8.66 -2.89
CA ILE A 371 9.51 -8.25 -4.25
C ILE A 371 10.56 -8.67 -5.26
N LEU A 372 11.84 -8.45 -4.97
CA LEU A 372 12.92 -8.82 -5.86
C LEU A 372 12.92 -10.33 -6.13
N VAL A 373 12.77 -11.15 -5.08
CA VAL A 373 12.67 -12.61 -5.22
C VAL A 373 11.45 -12.98 -6.07
N LEU A 374 10.28 -12.41 -5.79
CA LEU A 374 9.07 -12.67 -6.58
C LEU A 374 9.28 -12.28 -8.06
N PHE A 375 9.89 -11.12 -8.32
CA PHE A 375 10.22 -10.67 -9.67
C PHE A 375 11.19 -11.62 -10.36
N LEU A 376 12.24 -12.07 -9.67
CA LEU A 376 13.22 -13.02 -10.21
C LEU A 376 12.59 -14.37 -10.52
N VAL A 377 11.69 -14.88 -9.66
CA VAL A 377 10.93 -16.11 -9.90
C VAL A 377 10.06 -15.95 -11.14
N LEU A 378 9.26 -14.89 -11.22
CA LEU A 378 8.40 -14.62 -12.39
C LEU A 378 9.23 -14.48 -13.67
N MET A 379 10.38 -13.78 -13.60
CA MET A 379 11.30 -13.65 -14.72
C MET A 379 11.91 -14.99 -15.12
N ALA A 380 12.34 -15.82 -14.17
CA ALA A 380 12.88 -17.15 -14.43
C ALA A 380 11.84 -18.05 -15.09
N THR A 381 10.59 -18.05 -14.58
CA THR A 381 9.47 -18.76 -15.19
C THR A 381 9.24 -18.30 -16.62
N MET A 382 9.22 -16.98 -16.87
CA MET A 382 9.09 -16.42 -18.22
C MET A 382 10.23 -16.87 -19.13
N VAL A 383 11.48 -16.92 -18.65
CA VAL A 383 12.64 -17.36 -19.45
C VAL A 383 12.56 -18.85 -19.79
N ILE A 384 12.18 -19.70 -18.83
CA ILE A 384 11.98 -21.14 -19.04
C ILE A 384 10.85 -21.38 -20.04
N MET A 385 9.72 -20.70 -19.84
CA MET A 385 8.51 -20.89 -20.65
C MET A 385 8.56 -20.18 -22.00
N ARG A 386 9.43 -19.18 -22.16
CA ARG A 386 9.59 -18.43 -23.42
C ARG A 386 9.76 -19.37 -24.61
N ARG A 387 10.61 -20.40 -24.48
CA ARG A 387 10.90 -21.30 -25.60
C ARG A 387 9.69 -22.17 -25.94
N GLN A 388 9.05 -22.73 -24.92
CA GLN A 388 7.82 -23.51 -25.05
C GLN A 388 6.71 -22.70 -25.71
N TRP A 389 6.44 -21.50 -25.20
CA TRP A 389 5.40 -20.62 -25.73
C TRP A 389 5.69 -20.16 -27.15
N ALA A 390 6.94 -19.77 -27.45
CA ALA A 390 7.28 -19.22 -28.76
C ALA A 390 7.40 -20.29 -29.85
N GLU A 391 8.00 -21.45 -29.55
CA GLU A 391 8.31 -22.48 -30.57
C GLU A 391 7.19 -23.51 -30.70
N ASN A 392 6.67 -24.03 -29.58
CA ASN A 392 5.72 -25.15 -29.58
C ASN A 392 4.27 -24.68 -29.61
N GLU A 393 3.91 -23.75 -28.72
CA GLU A 393 2.53 -23.23 -28.64
C GLU A 393 2.29 -22.07 -29.59
N ARG A 394 3.34 -21.52 -30.21
CA ARG A 394 3.31 -20.37 -31.12
C ARG A 394 2.47 -19.22 -30.57
N PHE A 395 2.53 -19.04 -29.25
CA PHE A 395 1.76 -18.06 -28.52
C PHE A 395 2.01 -16.68 -29.15
N SER A 396 0.93 -16.08 -29.65
CA SER A 396 1.01 -14.74 -30.19
C SER A 396 1.39 -13.80 -29.04
N PHE A 397 2.31 -12.86 -29.27
CA PHE A 397 2.61 -11.81 -28.29
C PHE A 397 1.96 -10.48 -28.72
N PRO A 398 0.61 -10.31 -28.62
CA PRO A 398 -0.10 -9.11 -29.06
C PRO A 398 0.52 -7.81 -28.56
N MET A 399 0.98 -7.82 -27.31
CA MET A 399 1.58 -6.67 -26.64
C MET A 399 2.90 -6.21 -27.27
N LEU A 400 3.57 -7.09 -28.03
CA LEU A 400 4.78 -6.76 -28.79
C LEU A 400 4.49 -6.25 -30.20
N ILE A 401 3.27 -6.45 -30.74
CA ILE A 401 2.91 -6.04 -32.10
C ILE A 401 3.03 -4.52 -32.25
N PHE A 402 2.36 -3.78 -31.36
CA PHE A 402 2.34 -2.32 -31.41
C PHE A 402 3.76 -1.72 -31.26
N PRO A 403 4.55 -2.06 -30.22
CA PRO A 403 5.92 -1.55 -30.09
C PRO A 403 6.83 -1.94 -31.26
N ARG A 404 6.71 -3.18 -31.76
CA ARG A 404 7.48 -3.63 -32.92
C ARG A 404 7.16 -2.79 -34.16
N SER A 405 5.89 -2.47 -34.40
CA SER A 405 5.47 -1.63 -35.52
C SER A 405 5.97 -0.19 -35.41
N LEU A 406 6.02 0.38 -34.20
CA LEU A 406 6.58 1.71 -33.94
C LEU A 406 8.10 1.77 -34.19
N LEU A 407 8.79 0.67 -33.89
CA LEU A 407 10.25 0.54 -34.00
C LEU A 407 10.71 0.09 -35.38
N GLU A 408 9.79 -0.27 -36.28
CA GLU A 408 10.11 -0.77 -37.61
C GLU A 408 10.64 0.36 -38.49
N GLN A 409 11.88 0.20 -38.97
CA GLN A 409 12.56 1.16 -39.82
C GLN A 409 12.81 0.53 -41.20
N GLU A 410 12.37 1.19 -42.27
CA GLU A 410 12.54 0.78 -43.67
C GLU A 410 13.48 1.75 -44.40
N THR A 411 14.45 1.22 -45.15
CA THR A 411 15.37 2.02 -45.96
C THR A 411 14.80 2.20 -47.36
N ASP A 412 14.48 3.44 -47.74
CA ASP A 412 14.04 3.80 -49.08
C ASP A 412 15.19 3.64 -50.10
N ALA A 413 14.85 3.60 -51.39
CA ALA A 413 15.79 3.56 -52.51
C ALA A 413 16.82 4.71 -52.51
N ASP A 414 16.50 5.85 -51.89
CA ASP A 414 17.39 6.99 -51.64
C ASP A 414 18.42 6.76 -50.51
N GLY A 415 18.43 5.59 -49.87
CA GLY A 415 19.23 5.30 -48.67
C GLY A 415 18.69 5.96 -47.38
N LYS A 416 17.50 6.58 -47.43
CA LYS A 416 16.84 7.18 -46.27
C LYS A 416 16.07 6.12 -45.52
N THR A 417 16.49 5.75 -44.31
CA THR A 417 15.63 4.90 -43.49
C THR A 417 14.65 5.74 -42.67
N ARG A 418 13.37 5.39 -42.74
CA ARG A 418 12.29 6.06 -42.01
C ARG A 418 11.47 5.02 -41.27
N PHE A 419 10.70 5.45 -40.29
CA PHE A 419 9.76 4.56 -39.60
C PHE A 419 8.65 4.11 -40.57
N ALA A 420 8.49 2.80 -40.73
CA ALA A 420 7.57 2.22 -41.70
C ALA A 420 6.11 2.59 -41.40
N LEU A 421 5.73 2.61 -40.12
CA LEU A 421 4.37 2.90 -39.68
C LEU A 421 3.90 4.30 -40.10
N PHE A 422 4.75 5.32 -39.96
CA PHE A 422 4.41 6.70 -40.32
C PHE A 422 4.33 6.95 -41.84
N ARG A 423 4.67 5.96 -42.68
CA ARG A 423 4.43 6.02 -44.14
C ARG A 423 3.03 5.54 -44.53
N LYS A 424 2.39 4.72 -43.69
CA LYS A 424 1.13 4.07 -44.04
C LYS A 424 -0.02 5.08 -43.94
N ARG A 425 -0.73 5.31 -45.06
CA ARG A 425 -1.92 6.19 -45.08
C ARG A 425 -2.98 5.77 -44.06
N ALA A 426 -3.15 4.46 -43.86
CA ALA A 426 -4.05 3.88 -42.88
C ALA A 426 -3.76 4.34 -41.43
N MET A 427 -2.49 4.55 -41.08
CA MET A 427 -2.11 5.07 -39.76
C MET A 427 -2.57 6.51 -39.60
N TRP A 428 -2.34 7.36 -40.59
CA TRP A 428 -2.76 8.77 -40.56
C TRP A 428 -4.28 8.94 -40.60
N THR A 429 -5.01 8.09 -41.32
CA THR A 429 -6.47 8.10 -41.28
C THR A 429 -6.99 7.74 -39.88
N GLY A 430 -6.44 6.69 -39.26
CA GLY A 430 -6.81 6.30 -37.90
C GLY A 430 -6.46 7.37 -36.87
N PHE A 431 -5.26 7.95 -36.96
CA PHE A 431 -4.82 9.07 -36.12
C PHE A 431 -5.73 10.29 -36.27
N GLY A 432 -6.08 10.67 -37.51
CA GLY A 432 -6.99 11.78 -37.79
C GLY A 432 -8.37 11.58 -37.16
N ILE A 433 -8.95 10.39 -37.31
CA ILE A 433 -10.25 10.04 -36.69
C ILE A 433 -10.15 10.14 -35.17
N ALA A 434 -9.10 9.55 -34.55
CA ALA A 434 -8.90 9.61 -33.12
C ALA A 434 -8.72 11.06 -32.62
N CYS A 435 -7.93 11.87 -33.33
CA CYS A 435 -7.74 13.28 -33.03
C CYS A 435 -9.06 14.06 -33.08
N VAL A 436 -9.89 13.86 -34.10
CA VAL A 436 -11.20 14.53 -34.20
C VAL A 436 -12.10 14.18 -33.01
N ILE A 437 -12.16 12.89 -32.65
CA ILE A 437 -12.96 12.42 -31.53
C ILE A 437 -12.46 13.01 -30.21
N ILE A 438 -11.16 12.86 -29.92
CA ILE A 438 -10.55 13.34 -28.66
C ILE A 438 -10.60 14.87 -28.57
N PHE A 439 -10.32 15.57 -29.67
CA PHE A 439 -10.43 17.02 -29.74
C PHE A 439 -11.87 17.47 -29.52
N GLY A 440 -12.86 16.79 -30.10
CA GLY A 440 -14.27 17.07 -29.82
C GLY A 440 -14.63 16.89 -28.34
N HIS A 441 -14.11 15.86 -27.68
CA HIS A 441 -14.26 15.68 -26.23
C HIS A 441 -13.61 16.81 -25.43
N ALA A 442 -12.39 17.21 -25.79
CA ALA A 442 -11.67 18.32 -25.15
C ALA A 442 -12.41 19.65 -25.36
N MET A 443 -12.85 19.93 -26.57
CA MET A 443 -13.61 21.13 -26.91
C MET A 443 -14.92 21.18 -26.12
N ARG A 444 -15.58 20.04 -25.93
CA ARG A 444 -16.78 19.96 -25.11
C ARG A 444 -16.52 20.21 -23.62
N HIS A 445 -15.34 19.86 -23.12
CA HIS A 445 -14.98 20.13 -21.73
C HIS A 445 -14.91 21.64 -21.44
N TYR A 446 -14.41 22.41 -22.41
CA TYR A 446 -14.24 23.87 -22.26
C TYR A 446 -15.37 24.71 -22.88
N PHE A 447 -16.09 24.17 -23.86
CA PHE A 447 -17.12 24.87 -24.66
C PHE A 447 -18.34 24.00 -24.91
N LYS A 448 -19.46 24.59 -25.38
CA LYS A 448 -20.68 23.86 -25.74
C LYS A 448 -20.56 23.16 -27.11
N PHE A 449 -19.64 22.20 -27.23
CA PHE A 449 -19.43 21.41 -28.45
C PHE A 449 -20.27 20.11 -28.45
N PRO A 450 -20.74 19.60 -29.62
CA PRO A 450 -21.51 18.35 -29.71
C PRO A 450 -20.80 17.14 -29.08
N MET A 451 -21.58 16.25 -28.44
CA MET A 451 -21.03 15.04 -27.81
C MET A 451 -20.83 13.93 -28.84
N PHE A 452 -19.59 13.52 -29.06
CA PHE A 452 -19.30 12.21 -29.65
C PHE A 452 -19.49 11.13 -28.58
N LYS A 453 -20.54 10.32 -28.69
CA LYS A 453 -20.70 9.15 -27.81
C LYS A 453 -19.75 8.06 -28.24
N THR A 454 -18.67 7.88 -27.47
CA THR A 454 -17.64 6.86 -27.72
C THR A 454 -17.91 5.56 -26.99
N ASN A 455 -18.79 5.55 -25.98
CA ASN A 455 -19.21 4.35 -25.26
C ASN A 455 -20.69 4.09 -25.52
N ILE A 456 -21.00 2.89 -26.02
CA ILE A 456 -22.36 2.43 -26.32
C ILE A 456 -22.72 1.38 -25.27
N ASP A 457 -23.65 1.73 -24.38
CA ASP A 457 -24.20 0.80 -23.38
C ASP A 457 -25.25 -0.10 -24.01
N ILE A 458 -24.92 -1.37 -24.23
CA ILE A 458 -25.83 -2.33 -24.85
C ILE A 458 -27.04 -2.62 -23.96
N ALA A 459 -26.87 -2.61 -22.63
CA ALA A 459 -27.97 -2.84 -21.69
C ALA A 459 -29.05 -1.75 -21.79
N SER A 460 -28.68 -0.54 -22.21
CA SER A 460 -29.65 0.55 -22.39
C SER A 460 -30.71 0.28 -23.48
N TYR A 461 -30.37 -0.53 -24.49
CA TYR A 461 -31.27 -0.89 -25.59
C TYR A 461 -32.24 -2.02 -25.26
N VAL A 462 -32.01 -2.75 -24.17
CA VAL A 462 -32.85 -3.88 -23.73
C VAL A 462 -33.50 -3.64 -22.37
N ARG A 463 -33.61 -2.36 -21.96
CA ARG A 463 -34.20 -1.97 -20.67
C ARG A 463 -35.62 -2.50 -20.49
N ASP A 464 -36.39 -2.59 -21.57
CA ASP A 464 -37.77 -3.07 -21.55
C ASP A 464 -37.89 -4.59 -21.33
N ARG A 465 -36.76 -5.32 -21.35
CA ARG A 465 -36.71 -6.77 -21.14
C ARG A 465 -35.84 -7.08 -19.90
N PRO A 466 -36.44 -7.28 -18.72
CA PRO A 466 -35.71 -7.45 -17.46
C PRO A 466 -34.63 -8.53 -17.49
N ALA A 467 -34.89 -9.63 -18.20
CA ALA A 467 -33.96 -10.74 -18.35
C ALA A 467 -32.68 -10.38 -19.11
N LEU A 468 -32.84 -9.80 -20.30
CA LEU A 468 -31.72 -9.35 -21.11
C LEU A 468 -30.99 -8.18 -20.44
N TYR A 469 -31.74 -7.30 -19.79
CA TYR A 469 -31.16 -6.22 -19.01
C TYR A 469 -30.24 -6.76 -17.89
N SER A 470 -30.72 -7.72 -17.12
CA SER A 470 -29.93 -8.37 -16.06
C SER A 470 -28.81 -9.24 -16.62
N PHE A 471 -28.95 -9.82 -17.80
CA PHE A 471 -27.87 -10.51 -18.49
C PHE A 471 -26.71 -9.56 -18.84
N PHE A 472 -26.98 -8.43 -19.51
CA PHE A 472 -25.94 -7.48 -19.92
C PHE A 472 -25.41 -6.58 -18.81
N ARG A 473 -26.05 -6.57 -17.63
CA ARG A 473 -25.67 -5.73 -16.49
C ARG A 473 -25.26 -6.53 -15.25
N GLY A 474 -25.63 -7.80 -15.17
CA GLY A 474 -25.51 -8.62 -13.97
C GLY A 474 -24.07 -8.94 -13.62
N PHE A 475 -23.21 -9.19 -14.62
CA PHE A 475 -21.80 -9.47 -14.40
C PHE A 475 -21.10 -8.24 -13.78
N TYR A 476 -20.82 -8.31 -12.46
CA TYR A 476 -20.23 -7.23 -11.65
C TYR A 476 -21.01 -5.92 -11.56
N GLY A 477 -22.28 -5.88 -11.98
CA GLY A 477 -23.06 -4.64 -12.01
C GLY A 477 -22.57 -3.64 -13.07
N HIS A 478 -21.62 -4.03 -13.93
CA HIS A 478 -21.08 -3.20 -14.99
C HIS A 478 -21.84 -3.46 -16.30
N PRO A 479 -22.34 -2.41 -16.99
CA PRO A 479 -22.99 -2.60 -18.27
C PRO A 479 -21.99 -3.08 -19.33
N PHE A 480 -22.44 -3.99 -20.19
CA PHE A 480 -21.71 -4.35 -21.40
C PHE A 480 -21.62 -3.12 -22.32
N ASN A 481 -20.46 -2.46 -22.28
CA ASN A 481 -20.18 -1.26 -23.03
C ASN A 481 -19.28 -1.56 -24.23
N VAL A 482 -19.72 -1.17 -25.43
CA VAL A 482 -18.84 -1.12 -26.60
C VAL A 482 -18.19 0.25 -26.67
N SER A 483 -16.89 0.31 -26.38
CA SER A 483 -16.12 1.54 -26.52
C SER A 483 -15.49 1.63 -27.90
N LEU A 484 -15.90 2.61 -28.71
CA LEU A 484 -15.34 2.87 -30.04
C LEU A 484 -13.84 3.20 -30.01
N LEU A 485 -13.32 3.66 -28.87
CA LEU A 485 -11.89 3.94 -28.67
C LEU A 485 -11.08 2.68 -28.34
N VAL A 486 -11.71 1.69 -27.69
CA VAL A 486 -11.05 0.44 -27.27
C VAL A 486 -11.27 -0.69 -28.28
N LEU A 487 -12.39 -0.68 -29.01
CA LEU A 487 -12.72 -1.67 -30.03
C LEU A 487 -11.59 -1.94 -31.03
N PRO A 488 -10.82 -0.93 -31.51
CA PRO A 488 -9.66 -1.18 -32.36
C PRO A 488 -8.59 -2.10 -31.75
N ILE A 489 -8.46 -2.11 -30.41
CA ILE A 489 -7.51 -2.96 -29.71
C ILE A 489 -7.93 -4.44 -29.81
N ALA A 490 -9.24 -4.72 -29.84
CA ALA A 490 -9.76 -6.07 -29.97
C ALA A 490 -9.34 -6.75 -31.29
N PHE A 491 -9.02 -5.98 -32.34
CA PHE A 491 -8.50 -6.53 -33.60
C PHE A 491 -7.08 -7.10 -33.48
N PHE A 492 -6.34 -6.78 -32.41
CA PHE A 492 -5.03 -7.37 -32.13
C PHE A 492 -5.11 -8.61 -31.23
N ILE A 493 -6.31 -8.95 -30.72
CA ILE A 493 -6.54 -10.12 -29.89
C ILE A 493 -6.77 -11.33 -30.80
N GLU A 494 -6.15 -12.46 -30.46
CA GLU A 494 -6.33 -13.72 -31.17
C GLU A 494 -7.79 -14.18 -31.11
N LEU A 495 -8.31 -14.71 -32.23
CA LEU A 495 -9.73 -15.05 -32.37
C LEU A 495 -10.19 -16.07 -31.32
N GLU A 496 -9.32 -17.04 -30.99
CA GLU A 496 -9.60 -18.04 -29.96
C GLU A 496 -9.77 -17.41 -28.58
N LEU A 497 -8.85 -16.51 -28.20
CA LEU A 497 -8.93 -15.77 -26.94
C LEU A 497 -10.16 -14.87 -26.88
N LEU A 498 -10.47 -14.16 -27.96
CA LEU A 498 -11.69 -13.36 -28.06
C LEU A 498 -12.95 -14.22 -27.92
N GLY A 499 -12.95 -15.41 -28.53
CA GLY A 499 -13.99 -16.42 -28.41
C GLY A 499 -14.16 -16.91 -26.97
N SER A 500 -13.07 -17.22 -26.28
CA SER A 500 -13.09 -17.63 -24.86
C SER A 500 -13.62 -16.51 -23.96
N ILE A 501 -13.16 -15.26 -24.13
CA ILE A 501 -13.64 -14.12 -23.36
C ILE A 501 -15.16 -13.95 -23.54
N LEU A 502 -15.63 -14.03 -24.79
CA LEU A 502 -17.04 -13.90 -25.10
C LEU A 502 -17.85 -15.06 -24.49
N LEU A 503 -17.41 -16.31 -24.68
CA LEU A 503 -18.06 -17.49 -24.10
C LEU A 503 -18.15 -17.41 -22.59
N CYS A 504 -17.04 -17.08 -21.90
CA CYS A 504 -17.01 -16.91 -20.45
C CYS A 504 -17.98 -15.80 -20.01
N PHE A 505 -18.00 -14.66 -20.72
CA PHE A 505 -18.99 -13.62 -20.46
C PHE A 505 -20.42 -14.16 -20.58
N PHE A 506 -20.75 -14.91 -21.63
CA PHE A 506 -22.08 -15.52 -21.80
C PHE A 506 -22.42 -16.48 -20.66
N VAL A 507 -21.51 -17.39 -20.31
CA VAL A 507 -21.71 -18.38 -19.25
C VAL A 507 -21.89 -17.72 -17.89
N CYS A 508 -21.05 -16.74 -17.53
CA CYS A 508 -21.15 -16.02 -16.27
C CYS A 508 -22.36 -15.07 -16.21
N SER A 509 -22.87 -14.63 -17.36
CA SER A 509 -24.05 -13.76 -17.44
C SER A 509 -25.37 -14.54 -17.43
N LEU A 510 -25.34 -15.82 -17.82
CA LEU A 510 -26.53 -16.67 -17.91
C LEU A 510 -27.31 -16.82 -16.58
N PRO A 511 -26.69 -16.98 -15.40
CA PRO A 511 -27.41 -17.05 -14.12
C PRO A 511 -28.28 -15.81 -13.86
N PHE A 512 -27.85 -14.62 -14.31
CA PHE A 512 -28.63 -13.39 -14.16
C PHE A 512 -29.86 -13.37 -15.06
N TYR A 513 -29.74 -13.89 -16.28
CA TYR A 513 -30.90 -14.10 -17.16
C TYR A 513 -31.89 -15.10 -16.54
N LEU A 514 -31.37 -16.25 -16.08
CA LEU A 514 -32.19 -17.32 -15.52
C LEU A 514 -32.93 -16.89 -14.24
N ARG A 515 -32.29 -16.07 -13.39
CA ARG A 515 -32.93 -15.45 -12.21
C ARG A 515 -34.15 -14.59 -12.58
N GLU A 516 -34.13 -13.94 -13.74
CA GLU A 516 -35.20 -13.03 -14.14
C GLU A 516 -36.39 -13.73 -14.78
N GLU A 517 -36.15 -14.76 -15.61
CA GLU A 517 -37.20 -15.44 -16.41
C GLU A 517 -37.60 -16.82 -15.87
N VAL A 518 -36.63 -17.65 -15.48
CA VAL A 518 -36.86 -19.09 -15.25
C VAL A 518 -37.01 -19.40 -13.77
N PHE A 519 -36.10 -18.87 -12.94
CA PHE A 519 -36.05 -19.11 -11.51
C PHE A 519 -36.28 -17.81 -10.75
N THR A 520 -37.46 -17.23 -10.91
CA THR A 520 -37.82 -15.94 -10.31
C THR A 520 -37.75 -15.93 -8.78
N SER A 521 -37.88 -17.10 -8.14
CA SER A 521 -37.66 -17.26 -6.69
C SER A 521 -36.22 -16.96 -6.27
N TRP A 522 -35.23 -17.06 -7.16
CA TRP A 522 -33.84 -16.70 -6.87
C TRP A 522 -33.64 -15.20 -6.69
N LYS A 523 -34.65 -14.37 -6.99
CA LYS A 523 -34.59 -12.93 -6.73
C LYS A 523 -34.51 -12.57 -5.25
N SER A 524 -35.05 -13.39 -4.37
CA SER A 524 -35.02 -13.19 -2.92
C SER A 524 -33.70 -13.65 -2.29
N ILE A 525 -32.89 -14.42 -3.02
CA ILE A 525 -31.60 -14.90 -2.54
C ILE A 525 -30.61 -13.73 -2.58
N LYS A 526 -30.15 -13.34 -1.39
CA LYS A 526 -29.13 -12.30 -1.23
C LYS A 526 -27.84 -12.74 -1.91
N ASP A 527 -27.20 -11.81 -2.63
CA ASP A 527 -25.92 -11.99 -3.30
C ASP A 527 -25.87 -13.01 -4.46
N PHE A 528 -26.99 -13.64 -4.84
CA PHE A 528 -27.07 -14.50 -6.02
C PHE A 528 -26.65 -13.73 -7.30
N PRO A 529 -25.77 -14.27 -8.15
CA PRO A 529 -25.33 -15.68 -8.24
C PRO A 529 -24.05 -16.02 -7.47
N PHE A 530 -23.71 -15.29 -6.41
CA PHE A 530 -22.56 -15.57 -5.53
C PHE A 530 -21.22 -15.41 -6.26
N VAL A 531 -21.00 -14.23 -6.86
CA VAL A 531 -19.82 -13.95 -7.69
C VAL A 531 -18.51 -14.19 -6.93
N ARG A 532 -18.46 -13.88 -5.62
CA ARG A 532 -17.26 -14.08 -4.80
C ARG A 532 -16.95 -15.55 -4.57
N GLU A 533 -17.99 -16.33 -4.34
CA GLU A 533 -17.94 -17.77 -4.13
C GLU A 533 -17.57 -18.48 -5.43
N GLN A 534 -18.14 -18.08 -6.57
CA GLN A 534 -17.75 -18.55 -7.90
C GLN A 534 -16.26 -18.29 -8.17
N HIS A 535 -15.76 -17.10 -7.83
CA HIS A 535 -14.35 -16.77 -7.97
C HIS A 535 -13.45 -17.64 -7.09
N THR A 536 -13.84 -17.84 -5.83
CA THR A 536 -13.10 -18.69 -4.89
C THR A 536 -13.09 -20.14 -5.38
N GLY A 537 -14.24 -20.65 -5.81
CA GLY A 537 -14.37 -21.99 -6.40
C GLY A 537 -13.54 -22.16 -7.67
N ALA A 538 -13.46 -21.14 -8.52
CA ALA A 538 -12.61 -21.16 -9.71
C ALA A 538 -11.12 -21.27 -9.35
N TYR A 539 -10.65 -20.52 -8.37
CA TYR A 539 -9.26 -20.65 -7.88
C TYR A 539 -8.98 -22.02 -7.26
N MET A 540 -9.93 -22.56 -6.49
CA MET A 540 -9.80 -23.91 -5.92
C MET A 540 -9.78 -24.99 -7.01
N ALA A 541 -10.66 -24.88 -8.01
CA ALA A 541 -10.68 -25.82 -9.14
C ALA A 541 -9.37 -25.78 -9.93
N LEU A 542 -8.84 -24.58 -10.21
CA LEU A 542 -7.51 -24.40 -10.80
C LEU A 542 -6.44 -25.10 -9.96
N ALA A 543 -6.41 -24.87 -8.65
CA ALA A 543 -5.43 -25.48 -7.75
C ALA A 543 -5.53 -27.01 -7.65
N VAL A 544 -6.68 -27.62 -7.97
CA VAL A 544 -6.86 -29.07 -8.02
C VAL A 544 -6.44 -29.65 -9.37
N ILE A 545 -6.62 -28.88 -10.45
CA ILE A 545 -6.31 -29.29 -11.82
C ILE A 545 -4.80 -29.11 -12.13
N THR A 546 -4.15 -28.12 -11.52
CA THR A 546 -2.70 -27.86 -11.59
C THR A 546 -1.95 -28.64 -10.53
#